data_AF-A0A929L975-F1
#
_entry.id   AF-A0A929L975-F1
#
_cell.length_a   1.000
_cell.length_b   1.000
_cell.length_c   1.000
_cell.angle_alpha   90.00
_cell.angle_beta   90.00
_cell.angle_gamma   90.00
#
_symmetry.space_group_name_H-M   'P 1'
#
loop_
_entity.id
_entity.type
_entity.pdbx_description
1 polymer ?
#
loop_
_entity_poly.entity_id
_entity_poly.type
_entity_poly.pdbx_seq_one_letter_code
_entity_poly.pdbx_strand_id
1 'polypeptide(L)'
;MEKEKDEKNSGCYSVRKIQIHQDHELYEWCAKVTSLSNNLYNAGLFHIRQCMIGLQKDPDKRQPLEKEVIEKIEKIEAALPEMNQIKEAAWKKKMDDYEALEDKSGKKEPKLSL
;
A
#
# COMPACT_ATOMS: atom_id res chain seq x y z
N MET A 1 10.16 48.98 -32.71
CA MET A 1 10.50 48.47 -31.38
C MET A 1 9.24 47.82 -30.84
N GLU A 2 9.05 46.55 -31.19
CA GLU A 2 7.92 45.74 -30.77
C GLU A 2 8.05 45.44 -29.28
N LYS A 3 6.97 45.65 -28.52
CA LYS A 3 6.90 45.19 -27.14
C LYS A 3 6.43 43.74 -27.17
N GLU A 4 7.29 42.83 -26.71
CA GLU A 4 6.96 41.43 -26.46
C GLU A 4 5.73 41.35 -25.55
N LYS A 5 4.77 40.51 -25.96
CA LYS A 5 3.66 40.08 -25.11
C LYS A 5 4.17 38.98 -24.18
N ASP A 6 4.38 39.33 -22.91
CA ASP A 6 4.40 38.34 -21.83
C ASP A 6 2.97 37.88 -21.54
N GLU A 7 2.48 36.87 -22.28
CA GLU A 7 1.29 36.12 -21.90
C GLU A 7 1.63 35.18 -20.73
N LYS A 8 1.68 35.73 -19.52
CA LYS A 8 1.63 34.96 -18.27
C LYS A 8 0.21 34.43 -18.08
N ASN A 9 -0.07 33.24 -18.62
CA ASN A 9 -1.24 32.48 -18.25
C ASN A 9 -1.02 31.84 -16.86
N SER A 10 -1.09 32.63 -15.79
CA SER A 10 -1.10 32.10 -14.42
C SER A 10 -2.50 31.63 -14.08
N GLY A 11 -2.84 30.41 -14.50
CA GLY A 11 -4.04 29.72 -14.02
C GLY A 11 -4.04 29.70 -12.50
N CYS A 12 -4.90 30.52 -11.90
CA CYS A 12 -5.02 30.64 -10.45
C CYS A 12 -5.58 29.32 -9.90
N TYR A 13 -4.73 28.50 -9.29
CA TYR A 13 -5.18 27.30 -8.59
C TYR A 13 -6.07 27.70 -7.40
N SER A 14 -7.36 27.35 -7.44
CA SER A 14 -8.24 27.52 -6.28
C SER A 14 -8.14 26.28 -5.38
N VAL A 15 -7.60 26.44 -4.18
CA VAL A 15 -7.61 25.40 -3.15
C VAL A 15 -8.83 25.61 -2.27
N ARG A 16 -9.66 24.57 -2.12
CA ARG A 16 -10.79 24.55 -1.18
C ARG A 16 -10.57 23.47 -0.13
N LYS A 17 -10.77 23.82 1.14
CA LYS A 17 -10.78 22.86 2.26
C LYS A 17 -12.22 22.39 2.45
N ILE A 18 -12.44 21.09 2.30
CA ILE A 18 -13.72 20.44 2.64
C ILE A 18 -13.53 19.74 3.98
N GLN A 19 -14.46 19.95 4.91
CA GLN A 19 -14.45 19.32 6.22
C GLN A 19 -15.83 18.76 6.50
N ILE A 20 -15.88 17.49 6.91
CA ILE A 20 -17.12 16.83 7.32
C ILE A 20 -17.40 17.23 8.78
N HIS A 21 -18.61 17.73 9.04
CA HIS A 21 -19.04 18.09 10.40
C HIS A 21 -19.23 16.84 11.26
N GLN A 22 -19.09 16.96 12.59
CA GLN A 22 -19.17 15.82 13.51
C GLN A 22 -20.54 15.12 13.48
N ASP A 23 -21.62 15.90 13.30
CA ASP A 23 -22.99 15.37 13.22
C ASP A 23 -23.33 14.70 11.89
N HIS A 24 -22.42 14.72 10.91
CA HIS A 24 -22.65 14.11 9.61
C HIS A 24 -22.50 12.58 9.72
N GLU A 25 -23.40 11.81 9.10
CA GLU A 25 -23.41 10.34 9.18
C GLU A 25 -22.07 9.69 8.79
N LEU A 26 -21.37 10.28 7.82
CA LEU A 26 -20.05 9.81 7.37
C LEU A 26 -18.89 10.13 8.33
N TYR A 27 -19.08 11.04 9.30
CA TYR A 27 -17.99 11.54 10.14
C TYR A 27 -17.31 10.41 10.92
N GLU A 28 -18.08 9.55 11.57
CA GLU A 28 -17.56 8.43 12.37
C GLU A 28 -16.70 7.48 11.53
N TRP A 29 -17.17 7.14 10.33
CA TRP A 29 -16.42 6.29 9.42
C TRP A 29 -15.11 6.98 8.99
N CYS A 30 -15.17 8.23 8.56
CA CYS A 30 -13.99 8.99 8.14
C CYS A 30 -12.98 9.13 9.29
N ALA A 31 -13.44 9.51 10.48
CA ALA A 31 -12.59 9.67 11.67
C ALA A 31 -11.88 8.36 12.02
N LYS A 32 -12.61 7.24 11.99
CA LYS A 32 -12.04 5.91 12.23
C LYS A 32 -11.00 5.54 11.18
N VAL A 33 -11.31 5.69 9.89
CA VAL A 33 -10.39 5.33 8.80
C VAL A 33 -9.14 6.21 8.84
N THR A 34 -9.26 7.51 9.08
CA THR A 34 -8.12 8.41 9.21
C THR A 34 -7.24 8.03 10.40
N SER A 35 -7.83 7.74 11.56
CA SER A 35 -7.09 7.30 12.74
C SER A 35 -6.34 6.00 12.49
N LEU A 36 -7.01 4.99 11.92
CA LEU A 36 -6.40 3.71 11.59
C LEU A 36 -5.27 3.86 10.55
N SER A 37 -5.47 4.70 9.53
CA SER A 37 -4.46 4.98 8.51
C SER A 37 -3.22 5.63 9.12
N ASN A 38 -3.40 6.61 10.00
CA ASN A 38 -2.29 7.24 10.72
C ASN A 38 -1.54 6.25 11.61
N ASN A 39 -2.27 5.38 12.31
CA ASN A 39 -1.67 4.34 13.15
C ASN A 39 -0.88 3.34 12.31
N LEU A 40 -1.42 2.91 11.16
CA LEU A 40 -0.74 2.01 10.24
C LEU A 40 0.54 2.64 9.69
N TYR A 41 0.47 3.90 9.28
CA TYR A 41 1.64 4.65 8.81
C TYR A 41 2.73 4.73 9.90
N ASN A 42 2.35 5.11 11.12
CA ASN A 42 3.27 5.19 12.25
C ASN A 42 3.86 3.84 12.63
N ALA A 43 3.06 2.77 12.58
CA ALA A 43 3.52 1.41 12.80
C ALA A 43 4.54 0.99 11.74
N GLY A 44 4.28 1.27 10.46
CA GLY A 44 5.22 1.02 9.37
C GLY A 44 6.55 1.75 9.58
N LEU A 45 6.49 3.04 9.87
CA LEU A 45 7.69 3.84 10.17
C LEU A 45 8.46 3.31 11.39
N PHE A 46 7.77 2.84 12.43
CA PHE A 46 8.41 2.22 13.58
C PHE A 46 9.22 0.99 13.15
N HIS A 47 8.63 0.07 12.40
CA HIS A 47 9.32 -1.14 11.95
C HIS A 47 10.52 -0.80 11.05
N ILE A 48 10.34 0.10 10.08
CA ILE A 48 11.43 0.56 9.20
C ILE A 48 12.61 1.10 10.03
N ARG A 49 12.34 1.94 11.04
CA ARG A 49 13.40 2.47 11.91
C ARG A 49 14.09 1.37 12.72
N GLN A 50 13.34 0.46 13.33
CA GLN A 50 13.92 -0.65 14.10
C GLN A 50 14.86 -1.50 13.23
N CYS A 51 14.47 -1.79 11.98
CA CYS A 51 15.33 -2.51 11.03
C CYS A 51 16.57 -1.71 10.66
N MET A 52 16.39 -0.46 10.22
CA MET A 52 17.50 0.39 9.75
C MET A 52 18.56 0.60 10.84
N ILE A 53 18.13 0.76 12.09
CA ILE A 53 19.03 0.94 13.23
C ILE A 53 19.60 -0.41 13.70
N GLY A 54 18.74 -1.43 13.85
CA GLY A 54 19.14 -2.74 14.39
C GLY A 54 20.09 -3.51 13.47
N LEU A 55 19.93 -3.39 12.15
CA LEU A 55 20.80 -4.05 11.17
C LEU A 55 22.21 -3.45 11.09
N GLN A 56 22.40 -2.21 11.56
CA GLN A 56 23.73 -1.58 11.65
C GLN A 56 24.52 -2.04 12.89
N LYS A 57 23.88 -2.77 13.81
CA LYS A 57 24.49 -3.24 15.06
C LYS A 57 24.82 -4.73 14.96
N ASP A 58 25.85 -5.13 15.69
CA ASP A 58 26.09 -6.54 15.99
C ASP A 58 24.84 -7.15 16.66
N PRO A 59 24.45 -8.40 16.34
CA PRO A 59 23.24 -9.02 16.86
C PRO A 59 23.10 -8.94 18.38
N ASP A 60 24.21 -9.08 19.12
CA ASP A 60 24.23 -9.05 20.58
C ASP A 60 23.97 -7.65 21.15
N LYS A 61 24.23 -6.59 20.36
CA LYS A 61 24.05 -5.18 20.75
C LYS A 61 22.68 -4.61 20.39
N ARG A 62 21.84 -5.38 19.70
CA ARG A 62 20.48 -4.97 19.33
C ARG A 62 19.60 -4.83 20.56
N GLN A 63 18.79 -3.77 20.57
CA GLN A 63 17.77 -3.57 21.59
C GLN A 63 16.65 -4.62 21.42
N PRO A 64 15.88 -4.94 22.49
CA PRO A 64 14.83 -5.96 22.41
C PRO A 64 13.83 -5.74 21.28
N LEU A 65 13.37 -4.50 21.07
CA LEU A 65 12.42 -4.16 20.00
C LEU A 65 13.02 -4.30 18.61
N GLU A 66 14.32 -4.04 18.46
CA GLU A 66 15.04 -4.22 17.19
C GLU A 66 15.14 -5.70 16.84
N LYS A 67 15.46 -6.54 17.84
CA LYS A 67 15.48 -8.01 17.69
C LYS A 67 14.12 -8.54 17.29
N GLU A 68 13.07 -8.18 18.03
CA GLU A 68 11.70 -8.63 17.78
C GLU A 68 11.23 -8.29 16.36
N VAL A 69 11.43 -7.05 15.92
CA VAL A 69 11.01 -6.61 14.59
C VAL A 69 11.80 -7.33 13.50
N ILE A 70 13.12 -7.48 13.66
CA ILE A 70 13.97 -8.15 12.67
C ILE A 70 13.59 -9.64 12.57
N GLU A 71 13.46 -10.34 13.69
CA GLU A 71 13.04 -11.75 13.72
C GLU A 71 11.66 -11.94 13.06
N LYS A 72 10.74 -11.01 13.28
CA LYS A 72 9.42 -11.05 12.65
C LYS A 72 9.52 -10.94 11.14
N ILE A 73 10.38 -10.07 10.62
CA ILE A 73 10.59 -9.90 9.18
C ILE A 73 11.26 -11.14 8.59
N GLU A 74 12.29 -11.68 9.24
CA GLU A 74 12.96 -12.90 8.81
C GLU A 74 11.98 -14.09 8.72
N LYS A 75 11.06 -14.21 9.68
CA LYS A 75 9.98 -15.22 9.63
C LYS A 75 9.03 -15.01 8.45
N ILE A 76 8.68 -13.75 8.15
CA ILE A 76 7.84 -13.43 6.99
C ILE A 76 8.57 -13.79 5.70
N GLU A 77 9.84 -13.40 5.58
CA GLU A 77 10.68 -13.69 4.41
C GLU A 77 10.80 -15.20 4.16
N ALA A 78 11.00 -15.99 5.22
CA ALA A 78 11.02 -17.45 5.13
C ALA A 78 9.68 -18.05 4.66
N ALA A 79 8.55 -17.41 5.01
CA ALA A 79 7.21 -17.87 4.62
C ALA A 79 6.75 -17.37 3.22
N LEU A 80 7.41 -16.36 2.64
CA LEU A 80 7.04 -15.79 1.34
C LEU A 80 6.95 -16.82 0.21
N PRO A 81 7.86 -17.80 0.07
CA PRO A 81 7.75 -18.81 -0.99
C PRO A 81 6.46 -19.62 -0.93
N GLU A 82 6.07 -20.07 0.27
CA GLU A 82 4.83 -20.83 0.47
C GLU A 82 3.60 -19.97 0.15
N MET A 83 3.59 -18.72 0.59
CA MET A 83 2.52 -17.78 0.28
C MET A 83 2.40 -17.51 -1.23
N ASN A 84 3.52 -17.41 -1.93
CA ASN A 84 3.55 -17.21 -3.38
C ASN A 84 3.02 -18.44 -4.11
N GLN A 85 3.38 -19.66 -3.69
CA GLN A 85 2.83 -20.90 -4.26
C GLN A 85 1.31 -20.96 -4.13
N ILE A 86 0.76 -20.57 -2.97
CA ILE A 86 -0.69 -20.52 -2.76
C ILE A 86 -1.34 -19.52 -3.72
N LYS A 87 -0.75 -18.33 -3.87
CA LYS A 87 -1.25 -17.30 -4.79
C LYS A 87 -1.20 -17.76 -6.25
N GLU A 88 -0.10 -18.39 -6.67
CA GLU A 88 0.05 -18.92 -8.01
C GLU A 88 -0.96 -20.03 -8.30
N ALA A 89 -1.17 -20.96 -7.36
CA ALA A 89 -2.15 -22.03 -7.52
C ALA A 89 -3.58 -21.48 -7.62
N ALA A 90 -3.94 -20.51 -6.78
CA ALA A 90 -5.23 -19.83 -6.83
C ALA A 90 -5.43 -19.07 -8.15
N TRP A 91 -4.37 -18.44 -8.66
CA TRP A 91 -4.39 -17.74 -9.94
C TRP A 91 -4.53 -18.70 -11.11
N LYS A 92 -3.76 -19.79 -11.14
CA LYS A 92 -3.84 -20.85 -12.18
C LYS A 92 -5.25 -21.42 -12.24
N LYS A 93 -5.81 -21.83 -11.10
CA LYS A 93 -7.19 -22.32 -11.03
C LYS A 93 -8.19 -21.31 -11.60
N LYS A 94 -8.03 -20.03 -11.25
CA LYS A 94 -8.90 -18.97 -11.77
C LYS A 94 -8.76 -18.86 -13.30
N MET A 95 -7.55 -18.98 -13.84
CA MET A 95 -7.32 -18.98 -15.29
C MET A 95 -7.91 -20.20 -15.98
N ASP A 96 -7.74 -21.41 -15.41
CA ASP A 96 -8.36 -22.64 -15.92
C ASP A 96 -9.89 -22.50 -15.96
N ASP A 97 -10.49 -21.92 -14.92
CA ASP A 97 -11.93 -21.63 -14.87
C ASP A 97 -12.35 -20.63 -15.96
N TYR A 98 -11.52 -19.63 -16.28
CA TYR A 98 -11.77 -18.69 -17.37
C TYR A 98 -11.63 -19.34 -18.76
N GLU A 99 -10.59 -20.13 -19.00
CA GLU A 99 -10.40 -20.86 -20.25
C GLU A 99 -11.58 -21.81 -20.50
N ALA A 100 -12.04 -22.53 -19.47
CA ALA A 100 -13.22 -23.40 -19.55
C ALA A 100 -14.55 -22.64 -19.82
N LEU A 101 -14.62 -21.35 -19.48
CA LEU A 101 -15.73 -20.46 -19.81
C LEU A 101 -15.61 -19.88 -21.22
N GLU A 102 -14.39 -19.58 -21.68
CA GLU A 102 -14.13 -19.11 -23.04
C GLU A 102 -14.44 -20.18 -24.09
N ASP A 103 -14.09 -21.44 -23.82
CA ASP A 103 -14.45 -22.61 -24.65
C ASP A 103 -15.97 -22.77 -24.81
N LYS A 104 -16.76 -22.28 -23.84
CA LYS A 104 -18.23 -22.35 -23.84
C LYS A 104 -18.93 -21.11 -24.38
N SER A 105 -18.25 -19.95 -24.46
CA SER A 105 -18.94 -18.66 -24.68
C SER A 105 -18.26 -17.66 -25.60
N GLY A 106 -17.00 -17.87 -26.00
CA GLY A 106 -16.28 -16.99 -26.92
C GLY A 106 -16.06 -15.55 -26.39
N LYS A 107 -14.87 -15.32 -25.80
CA LYS A 107 -14.23 -14.05 -25.33
C LYS A 107 -14.61 -13.58 -23.90
N LYS A 108 -13.72 -13.05 -23.02
CA LYS A 108 -12.35 -12.47 -23.16
C LYS A 108 -11.61 -12.46 -21.79
N GLU A 109 -10.27 -12.56 -21.85
CA GLU A 109 -9.28 -12.68 -20.75
C GLU A 109 -9.37 -11.73 -19.54
N PRO A 110 -8.94 -12.19 -18.33
CA PRO A 110 -8.88 -11.39 -17.12
C PRO A 110 -7.48 -10.78 -16.91
N LYS A 111 -7.42 -9.46 -16.76
CA LYS A 111 -6.16 -8.77 -16.43
C LYS A 111 -5.78 -8.94 -14.96
N LEU A 112 -4.52 -9.27 -14.71
CA LEU A 112 -3.92 -9.24 -13.38
C LEU A 112 -3.86 -7.77 -12.89
N SER A 113 -4.57 -7.45 -11.81
CA SER A 113 -4.34 -6.18 -11.09
C SER A 113 -3.17 -6.39 -10.14
N LEU A 114 -2.01 -5.82 -10.49
CA LEU A 114 -0.83 -5.69 -9.63
C LEU A 114 -1.12 -4.76 -8.44
#